data_AF-A0A971N1E1-F1
#
_entry.id   AF-A0A971N1E1-F1
#
_cell.length_a   1.000
_cell.length_b   1.000
_cell.length_c   1.000
_cell.angle_alpha   90.00
_cell.angle_beta   90.00
_cell.angle_gamma   90.00
#
_symmetry.space_group_name_H-M   'P 1'
#
loop_
_entity.id
_entity.type
_entity.pdbx_description
1 polymer ?
#
loop_
_entity_poly.entity_id
_entity_poly.type
_entity_poly.pdbx_seq_one_letter_code
_entity_poly.pdbx_strand_id
1 'polypeptide(L)'
;MQVQVLFSAPQARNIDITGFLTARASPLMTDSPELFNISIAVRELAESSRREGGLASPYYGGISGPEGIALHKEYVRRTPEFFPGAETLSEYSLSGSYVHPDLPYVLHVQGRCDTIAIEADRLTLVEVKSFRGDARFLPKNGDIVHWSQAKIYAYLLSQSDFQAENKIDTAEITVALHYLSLDSGELIAHEETLTYEDLKKYFASICQYYLTSRTALIAHRKRRNILNSKASFPFPDLRPGQHDMMREVTAAIRDKEVLFVSAPTGSGKTIAVLYPALKAQAHNLNDSIYYLTPSRSQRTVAEDALALLRRNGFLVRAITIRAKKSMCAQPQIFCDKNKCPYATTYYERLEEALAEFSPKQDLLPDDIFTLGQKYRLCPYELSIDLMDSCDLVICDYNYIFDPQIRWKDRLDDSKHRYTLLVDEAHNLAERSRSMFSSVLESKQITELKTILSQATGADDPALKSVFSAMEELEAFFDFYDKALDENAA
;
A
#
# COMPACT_ATOMS: atom_id res chain seq x y z
N MET A 1 6.88 18.43 -24.27
CA MET A 1 6.08 18.02 -23.11
C MET A 1 4.95 17.11 -23.57
N GLN A 2 5.22 15.80 -23.56
CA GLN A 2 4.20 14.78 -23.75
C GLN A 2 3.58 14.46 -22.39
N VAL A 3 2.25 14.52 -22.26
CA VAL A 3 1.57 13.92 -21.12
C VAL A 3 1.26 12.48 -21.49
N GLN A 4 1.75 11.52 -20.70
CA GLN A 4 1.36 10.12 -20.83
C GLN A 4 0.30 9.81 -19.79
N VAL A 5 -0.85 9.33 -20.23
CA VAL A 5 -1.80 8.62 -19.36
C VAL A 5 -1.45 7.14 -19.47
N LEU A 6 -1.05 6.47 -18.38
CA LEU A 6 -0.68 5.04 -18.40
C LEU A 6 -1.67 4.25 -17.53
N PHE A 7 -2.25 3.18 -18.09
CA PHE A 7 -3.10 2.22 -17.38
C PHE A 7 -2.50 0.81 -17.39
N SER A 8 -2.96 -0.03 -16.46
CA SER A 8 -2.61 -1.45 -16.37
C SER A 8 -3.32 -2.30 -17.44
N ALA A 9 -2.83 -2.27 -18.68
CA ALA A 9 -2.84 -3.36 -19.69
C ALA A 9 -2.56 -2.76 -21.09
N PRO A 10 -1.71 -3.39 -21.94
CA PRO A 10 -1.22 -2.75 -23.15
C PRO A 10 -2.07 -3.13 -24.37
N GLN A 11 -2.82 -2.18 -24.92
CA GLN A 11 -3.02 -2.11 -26.36
C GLN A 11 -2.88 -0.65 -26.79
N ALA A 12 -1.78 -0.34 -27.46
CA ALA A 12 -1.60 0.94 -28.12
C ALA A 12 -2.37 0.92 -29.44
N ARG A 13 -3.27 1.87 -29.65
CA ARG A 13 -3.82 2.18 -30.97
C ARG A 13 -3.63 3.66 -31.27
N ASN A 14 -3.18 3.93 -32.49
CA ASN A 14 -3.50 5.16 -33.21
C ASN A 14 -4.73 4.84 -34.07
N ILE A 15 -5.73 5.73 -34.18
CA ILE A 15 -6.54 6.05 -35.40
C ILE A 15 -7.95 6.60 -35.06
N ASP A 16 -8.33 7.51 -35.97
CA ASP A 16 -9.57 8.21 -36.39
C ASP A 16 -10.98 7.66 -36.10
N ILE A 17 -11.95 8.58 -36.11
CA ILE A 17 -13.21 8.60 -35.33
C ILE A 17 -14.46 8.26 -36.18
N THR A 18 -15.44 7.52 -35.62
CA THR A 18 -16.90 7.81 -35.77
C THR A 18 -17.78 6.91 -34.87
N GLY A 19 -18.70 7.50 -34.10
CA GLY A 19 -19.98 6.86 -33.67
C GLY A 19 -20.39 6.92 -32.19
N PHE A 20 -21.28 7.87 -31.84
CA PHE A 20 -22.47 7.88 -30.91
C PHE A 20 -22.53 6.98 -29.62
N LEU A 21 -23.31 7.20 -28.53
CA LEU A 21 -24.21 8.22 -27.96
C LEU A 21 -24.51 7.84 -26.48
N THR A 22 -24.70 8.89 -25.67
CA THR A 22 -25.48 9.06 -24.42
C THR A 22 -26.23 7.89 -23.74
N ALA A 23 -26.14 7.83 -22.40
CA ALA A 23 -27.18 7.26 -21.53
C ALA A 23 -27.56 8.26 -20.42
N ARG A 24 -28.88 8.45 -20.23
CA ARG A 24 -29.54 9.39 -19.31
C ARG A 24 -29.60 8.86 -17.87
N ALA A 25 -29.62 9.80 -16.92
CA ALA A 25 -29.95 9.57 -15.51
C ALA A 25 -31.44 9.25 -15.29
N SER A 26 -31.77 8.62 -14.17
CA SER A 26 -33.11 8.66 -13.57
C SER A 26 -33.04 8.66 -12.03
N PRO A 27 -33.90 9.44 -11.33
CA PRO A 27 -33.96 9.52 -9.88
C PRO A 27 -35.09 8.65 -9.30
N LEU A 28 -35.03 8.32 -8.00
CA LEU A 28 -36.10 8.53 -7.01
C LEU A 28 -35.75 7.86 -5.67
N MET A 29 -36.15 8.53 -4.58
CA MET A 29 -36.02 8.13 -3.18
C MET A 29 -37.18 7.22 -2.75
N THR A 30 -36.93 6.28 -1.83
CA THR A 30 -37.94 5.67 -0.94
C THR A 30 -37.31 5.24 0.39
N ASP A 31 -38.12 5.28 1.46
CA ASP A 31 -37.78 5.09 2.87
C ASP A 31 -37.27 3.69 3.26
N SER A 32 -35.97 3.65 3.50
CA SER A 32 -35.16 2.88 4.46
C SER A 32 -33.74 3.33 4.14
N PRO A 33 -32.83 3.64 5.09
CA PRO A 33 -31.48 4.00 4.68
C PRO A 33 -30.91 2.78 3.94
N GLU A 34 -30.76 2.89 2.60
CA GLU A 34 -30.08 1.87 1.82
C GLU A 34 -28.74 1.62 2.50
N LEU A 35 -28.59 0.44 3.10
CA LEU A 35 -27.36 0.10 3.77
C LEU A 35 -26.28 -0.02 2.71
N PHE A 36 -25.20 0.71 2.90
CA PHE A 36 -24.07 0.68 2.00
C PHE A 36 -23.23 -0.56 2.30
N ASN A 37 -23.20 -1.49 1.36
CA ASN A 37 -22.41 -2.71 1.44
C ASN A 37 -20.93 -2.41 1.16
N ILE A 38 -20.06 -2.88 2.05
CA ILE A 38 -18.61 -2.76 1.96
C ILE A 38 -18.04 -4.17 2.11
N SER A 39 -17.14 -4.59 1.22
CA SER A 39 -16.48 -5.89 1.30
C SER A 39 -15.01 -5.73 1.68
N ILE A 40 -14.53 -6.56 2.59
CA ILE A 40 -13.14 -6.56 3.05
C ILE A 40 -12.60 -7.97 3.26
N ALA A 41 -11.31 -8.17 3.02
CA ALA A 41 -10.63 -9.40 3.38
C ALA A 41 -10.32 -9.47 4.89
N VAL A 42 -10.38 -10.66 5.51
CA VAL A 42 -10.02 -10.85 6.94
C VAL A 42 -8.64 -10.27 7.26
N ARG A 43 -7.65 -10.56 6.41
CA ARG A 43 -6.29 -10.03 6.53
C ARG A 43 -6.27 -8.50 6.56
N GLU A 44 -6.96 -7.86 5.62
CA GLU A 44 -7.03 -6.40 5.53
C GLU A 44 -7.76 -5.79 6.73
N LEU A 45 -8.83 -6.43 7.23
CA LEU A 45 -9.56 -5.99 8.42
C LEU A 45 -8.68 -6.01 9.66
N ALA A 46 -7.92 -7.09 9.86
CA ALA A 46 -6.97 -7.22 10.96
C ALA A 46 -5.84 -6.18 10.86
N GLU A 47 -5.20 -6.07 9.70
CA GLU A 47 -4.08 -5.14 9.45
C GLU A 47 -4.50 -3.68 9.54
N SER A 48 -5.75 -3.33 9.22
CA SER A 48 -6.25 -1.95 9.26
C SER A 48 -6.74 -1.51 10.64
N SER A 49 -7.05 -2.47 11.52
CA SER A 49 -7.67 -2.17 12.82
C SER A 49 -6.72 -2.34 14.01
N ARG A 50 -5.62 -3.09 13.85
CA ARG A 50 -4.75 -3.49 14.97
C ARG A 50 -3.25 -3.41 14.61
N ARG A 51 -2.75 -2.24 14.22
CA ARG A 51 -1.30 -2.01 14.13
C ARG A 51 -0.79 -1.42 15.43
N GLU A 52 0.22 -2.05 16.01
CA GLU A 52 0.91 -1.58 17.22
C GLU A 52 2.41 -1.53 16.97
N GLY A 53 3.15 -0.82 17.83
CA GLY A 53 4.60 -0.74 17.76
C GLY A 53 5.14 0.23 16.72
N GLY A 54 6.34 -0.06 16.22
CA GLY A 54 7.11 0.82 15.34
C GLY A 54 6.97 0.50 13.84
N LEU A 55 7.60 1.33 13.00
CA LEU A 55 7.65 1.13 11.55
C LEU A 55 8.59 0.01 11.10
N ALA A 56 9.44 -0.50 11.99
CA ALA A 56 10.39 -1.53 11.66
C ALA A 56 9.64 -2.81 11.29
N SER A 57 10.05 -3.44 10.19
CA SER A 57 9.62 -4.82 9.93
C SER A 57 10.00 -5.66 11.13
N PRO A 58 9.17 -6.64 11.51
CA PRO A 58 9.53 -7.54 12.58
C PRO A 58 10.86 -8.21 12.25
N TYR A 59 11.75 -8.33 13.24
CA TYR A 59 13.07 -8.96 13.10
C TYR A 59 13.00 -10.43 12.62
N TYR A 60 11.81 -11.02 12.68
CA TYR A 60 11.50 -12.38 12.25
C TYR A 60 10.89 -12.46 10.82
N GLY A 61 10.84 -11.35 10.06
CA GLY A 61 10.29 -11.31 8.70
C GLY A 61 11.27 -11.71 7.58
N GLY A 62 10.94 -11.37 6.32
CA GLY A 62 11.86 -11.52 5.18
C GLY A 62 11.71 -12.80 4.36
N ILE A 63 10.57 -13.46 4.46
CA ILE A 63 10.21 -14.60 3.62
C ILE A 63 9.57 -14.09 2.33
N SER A 64 10.09 -14.56 1.19
CA SER A 64 9.47 -14.27 -0.11
C SER A 64 8.14 -15.00 -0.24
N GLY A 65 7.23 -14.48 -1.07
CA GLY A 65 5.94 -15.13 -1.34
C GLY A 65 6.06 -16.63 -1.69
N PRO A 66 6.97 -17.03 -2.62
CA PRO A 66 7.19 -18.43 -2.96
C PRO A 66 7.66 -19.29 -1.79
N GLU A 67 8.57 -18.78 -0.95
CA GLU A 67 9.07 -19.49 0.24
C GLU A 67 7.97 -19.66 1.28
N GLY A 68 7.15 -18.63 1.49
CA GLY A 68 5.99 -18.70 2.39
C GLY A 68 4.98 -19.75 1.94
N ILE A 69 4.69 -19.80 0.63
CA ILE A 69 3.81 -20.84 0.05
C ILE A 69 4.40 -22.24 0.25
N ALA A 70 5.71 -22.41 0.05
CA ALA A 70 6.37 -23.70 0.23
C ALA A 70 6.32 -24.16 1.70
N LEU A 71 6.60 -23.27 2.65
CA LEU A 71 6.49 -23.56 4.08
C LEU A 71 5.06 -23.83 4.52
N HIS A 72 4.07 -23.16 3.93
CA HIS A 72 2.68 -23.46 4.24
C HIS A 72 2.28 -24.87 3.80
N LYS A 73 2.74 -25.31 2.62
CA LYS A 73 2.56 -26.70 2.16
C LYS A 73 3.29 -27.70 3.07
N GLU A 74 4.48 -27.34 3.54
CA GLU A 74 5.22 -28.14 4.52
C GLU A 74 4.44 -28.29 5.82
N TYR A 75 3.92 -27.18 6.36
CA TYR A 75 3.08 -27.18 7.55
C TYR A 75 1.88 -28.13 7.39
N VAL A 76 1.14 -28.01 6.27
CA VAL A 76 -0.02 -28.87 5.99
C VAL A 76 0.36 -30.34 5.99
N ARG A 77 1.50 -30.71 5.38
CA ARG A 77 2.00 -32.10 5.39
C ARG A 77 2.34 -32.60 6.80
N ARG A 78 2.80 -31.71 7.67
CA ARG A 78 3.18 -31.99 9.06
C ARG A 78 2.01 -31.87 10.05
N THR A 79 0.80 -31.51 9.61
CA THR A 79 -0.37 -31.45 10.50
C THR A 79 -0.61 -32.73 11.32
N PRO A 80 -0.35 -33.96 10.84
CA PRO A 80 -0.46 -35.15 11.68
C PRO A 80 0.55 -35.22 12.84
N GLU A 81 1.66 -34.49 12.75
CA GLU A 81 2.64 -34.34 13.85
C GLU A 81 2.10 -33.43 14.94
N PHE A 82 1.35 -32.39 14.57
CA PHE A 82 0.86 -31.35 15.47
C PHE A 82 -0.50 -31.67 16.06
N PHE A 83 -1.35 -32.38 15.30
CA PHE A 83 -2.69 -32.81 15.70
C PHE A 83 -2.85 -34.33 15.46
N PRO A 84 -2.19 -35.19 16.27
CA PRO A 84 -2.19 -36.63 16.03
C PRO A 84 -3.60 -37.23 16.13
N GLY A 85 -4.07 -37.82 15.04
CA GLY A 85 -5.39 -38.47 14.99
C GLY A 85 -6.57 -37.50 14.82
N ALA A 86 -6.32 -36.19 14.69
CA ALA A 86 -7.34 -35.22 14.33
C ALA A 86 -7.65 -35.27 12.84
N GLU A 87 -8.89 -34.94 12.47
CA GLU A 87 -9.22 -34.60 11.09
C GLU A 87 -8.81 -33.14 10.85
N THR A 88 -7.99 -32.90 9.82
CA THR A 88 -7.49 -31.56 9.49
C THR A 88 -7.97 -31.09 8.13
N LEU A 89 -8.45 -29.85 8.06
CA LEU A 89 -8.82 -29.15 6.84
C LEU A 89 -7.88 -27.97 6.64
N SER A 90 -7.44 -27.76 5.42
CA SER A 90 -6.60 -26.61 5.06
C SER A 90 -7.29 -25.72 4.04
N GLU A 91 -6.92 -24.43 4.04
CA GLU A 91 -7.41 -23.45 3.08
C GLU A 91 -8.95 -23.35 3.02
N TYR A 92 -9.62 -23.36 4.18
CA TYR A 92 -11.08 -23.33 4.26
C TYR A 92 -11.62 -21.89 4.11
N SER A 93 -12.61 -21.70 3.24
CA SER A 93 -13.16 -20.36 2.95
C SER A 93 -14.27 -20.00 3.94
N LEU A 94 -14.15 -18.82 4.54
CA LEU A 94 -15.09 -18.31 5.54
C LEU A 94 -15.58 -16.93 5.13
N SER A 95 -16.86 -16.67 5.40
CA SER A 95 -17.47 -15.37 5.16
C SER A 95 -18.54 -15.06 6.18
N GLY A 96 -18.79 -13.77 6.42
CA GLY A 96 -19.81 -13.30 7.33
C GLY A 96 -20.09 -11.82 7.11
N SER A 97 -21.10 -11.30 7.79
CA SER A 97 -21.50 -9.90 7.67
C SER A 97 -21.69 -9.26 9.03
N TYR A 98 -21.37 -7.97 9.11
CA TYR A 98 -21.59 -7.13 10.28
C TYR A 98 -22.41 -5.91 9.89
N VAL A 99 -23.51 -5.66 10.59
CA VAL A 99 -24.32 -4.46 10.43
C VAL A 99 -23.91 -3.47 11.52
N HIS A 100 -23.47 -2.27 11.13
CA HIS A 100 -23.10 -1.25 12.11
C HIS A 100 -24.33 -0.75 12.87
N PRO A 101 -24.30 -0.61 14.21
CA PRO A 101 -25.47 -0.20 14.99
C PRO A 101 -25.94 1.23 14.65
N ASP A 102 -25.00 2.15 14.48
CA ASP A 102 -25.31 3.59 14.34
C ASP A 102 -25.10 4.16 12.93
N LEU A 103 -24.55 3.38 12.00
CA LEU A 103 -24.14 3.86 10.68
C LEU A 103 -24.79 3.00 9.59
N PRO A 104 -25.08 3.56 8.41
CA PRO A 104 -25.79 2.85 7.35
C PRO A 104 -24.83 1.93 6.56
N TYR A 105 -24.06 1.10 7.26
CA TYR A 105 -23.05 0.23 6.65
C TYR A 105 -23.28 -1.24 7.00
N VAL A 106 -23.13 -2.08 5.99
CA VAL A 106 -22.96 -3.53 6.14
C VAL A 106 -21.57 -3.89 5.68
N LEU A 107 -20.78 -4.48 6.56
CA LEU A 107 -19.43 -4.96 6.25
C LEU A 107 -19.49 -6.46 5.99
N HIS A 108 -19.21 -6.86 4.76
CA HIS A 108 -18.99 -8.25 4.37
C HIS A 108 -17.51 -8.59 4.55
N VAL A 109 -17.23 -9.53 5.45
CA VAL A 109 -15.88 -9.98 5.76
C VAL A 109 -15.72 -11.38 5.19
N GLN A 110 -14.64 -11.60 4.43
CA GLN A 110 -14.36 -12.90 3.83
C GLN A 110 -12.88 -13.20 3.78
N GLY A 111 -12.52 -14.47 3.76
CA GLY A 111 -11.15 -14.90 3.65
C GLY A 111 -11.03 -16.41 3.63
N ARG A 112 -9.80 -16.87 3.76
CA ARG A 112 -9.46 -18.28 3.78
C ARG A 112 -8.56 -18.54 4.97
N CYS A 113 -9.05 -19.32 5.93
CA CYS A 113 -8.24 -19.68 7.08
C CYS A 113 -7.28 -20.81 6.71
N ASP A 114 -6.19 -20.90 7.46
CA ASP A 114 -5.07 -21.77 7.12
C ASP A 114 -5.33 -23.23 7.46
N THR A 115 -5.69 -23.52 8.72
CA THR A 115 -5.97 -24.90 9.16
C THR A 115 -7.08 -24.95 10.21
N ILE A 116 -7.95 -25.95 10.09
CA ILE A 116 -8.93 -26.33 11.11
C ILE A 116 -8.60 -27.77 11.51
N ALA A 117 -8.42 -28.02 12.80
CA ALA A 117 -8.23 -29.35 13.36
C ALA A 117 -9.45 -29.73 14.21
N ILE A 118 -10.00 -30.91 13.94
CA ILE A 118 -11.15 -31.48 14.62
C ILE A 118 -10.67 -32.68 15.43
N GLU A 119 -10.70 -32.54 16.74
CA GLU A 119 -10.46 -33.59 17.73
C GLU A 119 -11.79 -33.98 18.39
N ALA A 120 -11.80 -35.06 19.19
CA ALA A 120 -13.05 -35.63 19.72
C ALA A 120 -13.88 -34.66 20.58
N ASP A 121 -13.23 -33.74 21.29
CA ASP A 121 -13.83 -32.78 22.22
C ASP A 121 -13.32 -31.34 21.99
N ARG A 122 -12.57 -31.12 20.91
CA ARG A 122 -11.87 -29.86 20.67
C ARG A 122 -11.88 -29.49 19.20
N LEU A 123 -12.27 -28.23 18.93
CA LEU A 123 -12.18 -27.60 17.62
C LEU A 123 -11.10 -26.52 17.68
N THR A 124 -10.06 -26.68 16.87
CA THR A 124 -8.92 -25.76 16.83
C THR A 124 -8.84 -25.07 15.47
N LEU A 125 -8.86 -23.74 15.45
CA LEU A 125 -8.55 -22.94 14.27
C LEU A 125 -7.13 -22.39 14.38
N VAL A 126 -6.31 -22.66 13.37
CA VAL A 126 -4.90 -22.27 13.35
C VAL A 126 -4.64 -21.27 12.24
N GLU A 127 -4.01 -20.15 12.59
CA GLU A 127 -3.37 -19.23 11.64
C GLU A 127 -1.86 -19.50 11.62
N VAL A 128 -1.30 -19.75 10.43
CA VAL A 128 0.08 -20.16 10.24
C VAL A 128 0.88 -19.01 9.67
N LYS A 129 2.02 -18.72 10.30
CA LYS A 129 2.95 -17.69 9.88
C LYS A 129 4.33 -18.28 9.71
N SER A 130 5.03 -17.83 8.68
CA SER A 130 6.40 -18.25 8.45
C SER A 130 7.34 -17.13 8.88
N PHE A 131 8.50 -17.50 9.42
CA PHE A 131 9.50 -16.54 9.85
C PHE A 131 10.94 -16.99 9.54
N ARG A 132 11.86 -16.03 9.41
CA ARG A 132 13.31 -16.26 9.29
C ARG A 132 14.02 -15.71 10.52
N GLY A 133 15.18 -16.26 10.83
CA GLY A 133 16.00 -15.86 11.96
C GLY A 133 15.59 -16.52 13.27
N ASP A 134 16.05 -15.93 14.37
CA ASP A 134 15.94 -16.53 15.69
C ASP A 134 14.55 -16.29 16.32
N ALA A 135 13.95 -17.38 16.81
CA ALA A 135 12.69 -17.41 17.53
C ALA A 135 12.57 -16.37 18.65
N ARG A 136 13.68 -16.01 19.31
CA ARG A 136 13.72 -15.01 20.39
C ARG A 136 13.26 -13.62 19.95
N PHE A 137 13.22 -13.36 18.65
CA PHE A 137 12.72 -12.10 18.09
C PHE A 137 11.22 -12.10 17.80
N LEU A 138 10.54 -13.26 17.86
CA LEU A 138 9.09 -13.31 17.79
C LEU A 138 8.46 -12.62 19.01
N PRO A 139 7.27 -12.02 18.88
CA PRO A 139 6.54 -11.48 20.01
C PRO A 139 6.22 -12.65 20.95
N LYS A 140 6.55 -12.52 22.24
CA LYS A 140 6.44 -13.60 23.22
C LYS A 140 5.05 -14.26 23.29
N ASN A 141 4.01 -13.49 22.98
CA ASN A 141 2.63 -13.93 23.02
C ASN A 141 2.01 -13.99 21.62
N GLY A 142 2.81 -14.01 20.55
CA GLY A 142 2.34 -13.85 19.17
C GLY A 142 2.00 -12.41 18.78
N ASP A 143 2.05 -12.13 17.48
CA ASP A 143 1.71 -10.83 16.92
C ASP A 143 0.20 -10.54 17.02
N ILE A 144 -0.14 -9.30 17.39
CA ILE A 144 -1.54 -8.88 17.59
C ILE A 144 -2.36 -8.92 16.29
N VAL A 145 -1.76 -8.61 15.14
CA VAL A 145 -2.43 -8.68 13.83
C VAL A 145 -2.73 -10.14 13.50
N HIS A 146 -1.79 -11.05 13.76
CA HIS A 146 -1.99 -12.48 13.52
C HIS A 146 -3.09 -13.05 14.41
N TRP A 147 -3.11 -12.69 15.71
CA TRP A 147 -4.22 -13.02 16.60
C TRP A 147 -5.54 -12.46 16.11
N SER A 148 -5.55 -11.23 15.61
CA SER A 148 -6.75 -10.61 15.06
C SER A 148 -7.30 -11.40 13.88
N GLN A 149 -6.43 -11.85 12.95
CA GLN A 149 -6.83 -12.70 11.82
C GLN A 149 -7.44 -14.01 12.30
N ALA A 150 -6.75 -14.72 13.19
CA ALA A 150 -7.20 -16.01 13.73
C ALA A 150 -8.54 -15.90 14.47
N LYS A 151 -8.71 -14.87 15.33
CA LYS A 151 -9.97 -14.63 16.08
C LYS A 151 -11.12 -14.25 15.15
N ILE A 152 -10.88 -13.48 14.10
CA ILE A 152 -11.91 -13.20 13.09
C ILE A 152 -12.35 -14.50 12.40
N TYR A 153 -11.40 -15.32 11.95
CA TYR A 153 -11.75 -16.61 11.34
C TYR A 153 -12.50 -17.54 12.29
N ALA A 154 -12.09 -17.62 13.56
CA ALA A 154 -12.80 -18.42 14.56
C ALA A 154 -14.24 -17.95 14.79
N TYR A 155 -14.47 -16.63 14.80
CA TYR A 155 -15.83 -16.09 14.82
C TYR A 155 -16.61 -16.50 13.56
N LEU A 156 -16.05 -16.32 12.37
CA LEU A 156 -16.73 -16.68 11.12
C LEU A 156 -17.04 -18.19 11.04
N LEU A 157 -16.14 -19.04 11.57
CA LEU A 157 -16.34 -20.48 11.66
C LEU A 157 -17.50 -20.82 12.61
N SER A 158 -17.54 -20.21 13.80
CA SER A 158 -18.62 -20.44 14.78
C SER A 158 -20.00 -19.93 14.33
N GLN A 159 -20.06 -18.98 13.39
CA GLN A 159 -21.31 -18.54 12.75
C GLN A 159 -21.75 -19.43 11.59
N SER A 160 -20.84 -20.23 11.04
CA SER A 160 -21.12 -21.05 9.86
C SER A 160 -21.81 -22.37 10.22
N ASP A 161 -22.33 -23.06 9.21
CA ASP A 161 -22.91 -24.39 9.39
C ASP A 161 -21.86 -25.49 9.68
N PHE A 162 -20.56 -25.14 9.69
CA PHE A 162 -19.44 -26.07 9.82
C PHE A 162 -19.56 -27.02 11.02
N GLN A 163 -19.86 -26.51 12.21
CA GLN A 163 -20.00 -27.34 13.41
C GLN A 163 -21.17 -28.32 13.28
N ALA A 164 -22.30 -27.89 12.69
CA ALA A 164 -23.46 -28.74 12.48
C ALA A 164 -23.18 -29.83 11.43
N GLU A 165 -22.51 -29.47 10.32
CA GLU A 165 -22.12 -30.41 9.25
C GLU A 165 -21.16 -31.50 9.75
N ASN A 166 -20.24 -31.13 10.64
CA ASN A 166 -19.23 -32.04 11.20
C ASN A 166 -19.65 -32.68 12.55
N LYS A 167 -20.90 -32.43 13.01
CA LYS A 167 -21.45 -32.96 14.28
C LYS A 167 -20.60 -32.62 15.51
N ILE A 168 -20.05 -31.41 15.53
CA ILE A 168 -19.20 -30.90 16.60
C ILE A 168 -20.07 -30.11 17.59
N ASP A 169 -20.23 -30.63 18.80
CA ASP A 169 -20.96 -29.98 19.89
C ASP A 169 -19.97 -29.38 20.90
N THR A 170 -19.46 -28.19 20.60
CA THR A 170 -18.60 -27.41 21.50
C THR A 170 -19.09 -25.97 21.60
N ALA A 171 -19.02 -25.42 22.81
CA ALA A 171 -19.31 -24.01 23.09
C ALA A 171 -18.07 -23.10 22.90
N GLU A 172 -16.89 -23.70 22.70
CA GLU A 172 -15.61 -23.02 22.66
C GLU A 172 -14.77 -23.46 21.45
N ILE A 173 -13.96 -22.54 20.94
CA ILE A 173 -12.99 -22.81 19.88
C ILE A 173 -11.60 -22.46 20.42
N THR A 174 -10.63 -23.37 20.26
CA THR A 174 -9.22 -23.02 20.44
C THR A 174 -8.75 -22.26 19.22
N VAL A 175 -8.26 -21.04 19.42
CA VAL A 175 -7.58 -20.25 18.41
C VAL A 175 -6.07 -20.38 18.61
N ALA A 176 -5.35 -20.74 17.56
CA ALA A 176 -3.92 -21.00 17.61
C ALA A 176 -3.14 -20.16 16.58
N LEU A 177 -1.95 -19.71 16.98
CA LEU A 177 -0.95 -19.12 16.08
C LEU A 177 0.25 -20.03 16.00
N HIS A 178 0.58 -20.47 14.78
CA HIS A 178 1.70 -21.38 14.52
C HIS A 178 2.76 -20.67 13.69
N TYR A 179 3.92 -20.40 14.29
CA TYR A 179 5.08 -19.80 13.62
C TYR A 179 6.06 -20.89 13.20
N LEU A 180 6.22 -21.10 11.88
CA LEU A 180 7.15 -22.08 11.31
C LEU A 180 8.41 -21.39 10.81
N SER A 181 9.57 -21.79 11.36
CA SER A 181 10.87 -21.28 10.96
C SER A 181 11.31 -21.85 9.60
N LEU A 182 11.72 -20.99 8.68
CA LEU A 182 12.36 -21.43 7.44
C LEU A 182 13.74 -22.07 7.70
N ASP A 183 14.49 -21.51 8.66
CA ASP A 183 15.90 -21.84 8.84
C ASP A 183 16.10 -23.11 9.67
N SER A 184 15.28 -23.30 10.71
CA SER A 184 15.40 -24.44 11.64
C SER A 184 14.30 -25.49 11.48
N GLY A 185 13.18 -25.17 10.81
CA GLY A 185 11.98 -26.01 10.77
C GLY A 185 11.24 -26.10 12.12
N GLU A 186 11.70 -25.34 13.12
CA GLU A 186 11.07 -25.22 14.44
C GLU A 186 9.68 -24.61 14.32
N LEU A 187 8.74 -25.15 15.10
CA LEU A 187 7.39 -24.65 15.22
C LEU A 187 7.20 -24.02 16.61
N ILE A 188 6.76 -22.77 16.64
CA ILE A 188 6.38 -22.09 17.87
C ILE A 188 4.88 -21.86 17.84
N ALA A 189 4.18 -22.38 18.85
CA ALA A 189 2.74 -22.32 18.94
C ALA A 189 2.28 -21.47 20.12
N HIS A 190 1.23 -20.68 19.91
CA HIS A 190 0.47 -20.02 20.96
C HIS A 190 -1.00 -20.37 20.79
N GLU A 191 -1.71 -20.60 21.89
CA GLU A 191 -3.11 -21.02 21.87
C GLU A 191 -3.92 -20.25 22.92
N GLU A 192 -5.17 -19.96 22.57
CA GLU A 192 -6.17 -19.38 23.47
C GLU A 192 -7.52 -20.01 23.16
N THR A 193 -8.22 -20.52 24.17
CA THR A 193 -9.58 -21.05 24.01
C THR A 193 -10.58 -19.94 24.32
N LEU A 194 -11.51 -19.72 23.39
CA LEU A 194 -12.47 -18.62 23.43
C LEU A 194 -13.89 -19.13 23.25
N THR A 195 -14.82 -18.54 24.00
CA THR A 195 -16.25 -18.80 23.80
C THR A 195 -16.75 -18.07 22.55
N TYR A 196 -17.89 -18.52 22.03
CA TYR A 196 -18.61 -17.80 20.98
C TYR A 196 -18.86 -16.32 21.33
N GLU A 197 -19.19 -16.01 22.59
CA GLU A 197 -19.52 -14.64 23.01
C GLU A 197 -18.27 -13.75 23.03
N ASP A 198 -17.10 -14.30 23.40
CA ASP A 198 -15.83 -13.58 23.33
C ASP A 198 -15.44 -13.26 21.88
N LEU A 199 -15.57 -14.24 20.99
CA LEU A 199 -15.31 -14.09 19.56
C LEU A 199 -16.28 -13.09 18.92
N LYS A 200 -17.56 -13.13 19.28
CA LYS A 200 -18.58 -12.20 18.80
C LYS A 200 -18.30 -10.76 19.23
N LYS A 201 -17.99 -10.54 20.52
CA LYS A 201 -17.60 -9.21 21.03
C LYS A 201 -16.35 -8.69 20.32
N TYR A 202 -15.35 -9.55 20.15
CA TYR A 202 -14.11 -9.20 19.47
C TYR A 202 -14.38 -8.79 18.00
N PHE A 203 -15.11 -9.62 17.25
CA PHE A 203 -15.47 -9.35 15.86
C PHE A 203 -16.31 -8.07 15.72
N ALA A 204 -17.29 -7.85 16.59
CA ALA A 204 -18.07 -6.62 16.59
C ALA A 204 -17.19 -5.39 16.84
N SER A 205 -16.28 -5.47 17.81
CA SER A 205 -15.38 -4.35 18.15
C SER A 205 -14.48 -3.96 16.98
N ILE A 206 -13.92 -4.94 16.26
CA ILE A 206 -12.99 -4.66 15.16
C ILE A 206 -13.74 -4.13 13.93
N CYS A 207 -14.92 -4.68 13.62
CA CYS A 207 -15.75 -4.17 12.52
C CYS A 207 -16.25 -2.75 12.80
N GLN A 208 -16.66 -2.46 14.05
CA GLN A 208 -17.09 -1.13 14.47
C GLN A 208 -15.95 -0.11 14.32
N TYR A 209 -14.74 -0.45 14.78
CA TYR A 209 -13.56 0.40 14.62
C TYR A 209 -13.26 0.68 13.14
N TYR A 210 -13.23 -0.36 12.30
CA TYR A 210 -12.96 -0.23 10.86
C TYR A 210 -13.96 0.70 10.18
N LEU A 211 -15.26 0.49 10.40
CA LEU A 211 -16.30 1.30 9.76
C LEU A 211 -16.30 2.75 10.28
N THR A 212 -16.13 2.95 11.59
CA THR A 212 -16.07 4.28 12.20
C THR A 212 -14.90 5.08 11.66
N SER A 213 -13.69 4.50 11.65
CA SER A 213 -12.48 5.15 11.15
C SER A 213 -12.54 5.51 9.66
N ARG A 214 -13.26 4.71 8.84
CA ARG A 214 -13.41 4.95 7.40
C ARG A 214 -14.58 5.86 7.03
N THR A 215 -15.51 6.13 7.96
CA THR A 215 -16.74 6.89 7.68
C THR A 215 -16.46 8.27 7.09
N ALA A 216 -15.48 9.00 7.63
CA ALA A 216 -15.11 10.32 7.12
C ALA A 216 -14.62 10.26 5.67
N LEU A 217 -13.82 9.23 5.32
CA LEU A 217 -13.32 9.03 3.96
C LEU A 217 -14.43 8.64 2.99
N ILE A 218 -15.33 7.75 3.40
CA ILE A 218 -16.50 7.34 2.59
C ILE A 218 -17.40 8.54 2.32
N ALA A 219 -17.71 9.33 3.36
CA ALA A 219 -18.51 10.54 3.24
C ALA A 219 -17.85 11.58 2.32
N HIS A 220 -16.53 11.78 2.47
CA HIS A 220 -15.73 12.64 1.59
C HIS A 220 -15.85 12.20 0.13
N ARG A 221 -15.59 10.93 -0.19
CA ARG A 221 -15.66 10.40 -1.57
C ARG A 221 -17.05 10.54 -2.19
N LYS A 222 -18.11 10.28 -1.42
CA LYS A 222 -19.50 10.50 -1.88
C LYS A 222 -19.75 11.98 -2.19
N ARG A 223 -19.40 12.87 -1.27
CA ARG A 223 -19.54 14.32 -1.46
C ARG A 223 -18.71 14.82 -2.64
N ARG A 224 -17.47 14.33 -2.77
CA ARG A 224 -16.55 14.60 -3.87
C ARG A 224 -17.20 14.24 -5.20
N ASN A 225 -17.76 13.04 -5.33
CA ASN A 225 -18.40 12.61 -6.57
C ASN A 225 -19.60 13.52 -6.94
N ILE A 226 -20.44 13.89 -5.97
CA ILE A 226 -21.58 14.79 -6.20
C ILE A 226 -21.11 16.19 -6.64
N LEU A 227 -20.14 16.77 -5.95
CA LEU A 227 -19.65 18.12 -6.24
C LEU A 227 -18.88 18.15 -7.57
N ASN A 228 -17.92 17.25 -7.74
CA ASN A 228 -17.06 17.20 -8.91
C ASN A 228 -17.86 16.89 -10.18
N SER A 229 -18.89 16.03 -10.12
CA SER A 229 -19.78 15.78 -11.29
C SER A 229 -20.52 17.03 -11.76
N LYS A 230 -20.82 17.97 -10.86
CA LYS A 230 -21.50 19.25 -11.17
C LYS A 230 -20.55 20.43 -11.43
N ALA A 231 -19.30 20.35 -10.98
CA ALA A 231 -18.33 21.44 -11.08
C ALA A 231 -18.00 21.81 -12.55
N SER A 232 -17.85 23.09 -12.86
CA SER A 232 -17.55 23.57 -14.22
C SER A 232 -16.05 23.74 -14.44
N PHE A 233 -15.63 23.84 -15.70
CA PHE A 233 -14.26 24.20 -16.03
C PHE A 233 -13.97 25.61 -15.46
N PRO A 234 -12.79 25.85 -14.85
CA PRO A 234 -12.55 27.06 -14.05
C PRO A 234 -12.33 28.34 -14.88
N PHE A 235 -12.33 28.26 -16.20
CA PHE A 235 -12.20 29.40 -17.10
C PHE A 235 -13.45 29.53 -17.98
N PRO A 236 -13.88 30.76 -18.30
CA PRO A 236 -15.05 30.98 -19.14
C PRO A 236 -14.85 30.47 -20.57
N ASP A 237 -13.63 30.62 -21.10
CA ASP A 237 -13.26 30.23 -22.45
C ASP A 237 -12.14 29.17 -22.45
N LEU A 238 -12.24 28.22 -23.38
CA LEU A 238 -11.21 27.22 -23.60
C LEU A 238 -10.12 27.75 -24.55
N ARG A 239 -8.86 27.51 -24.21
CA ARG A 239 -7.75 27.77 -25.13
C ARG A 239 -7.80 26.78 -26.31
N PRO A 240 -7.26 27.15 -27.49
CA PRO A 240 -7.17 26.23 -28.63
C PRO A 240 -6.58 24.88 -28.25
N GLY A 241 -7.25 23.79 -28.64
CA GLY A 241 -6.85 22.41 -28.37
C GLY A 241 -7.17 21.86 -26.97
N GLN A 242 -7.60 22.70 -26.00
CA GLN A 242 -7.97 22.20 -24.66
C GLN A 242 -9.22 21.32 -24.69
N HIS A 243 -10.21 21.68 -25.51
CA HIS A 243 -11.42 20.88 -25.67
C HIS A 243 -11.10 19.46 -26.14
N ASP A 244 -10.33 19.34 -27.23
CA ASP A 244 -9.93 18.05 -27.78
C ASP A 244 -9.06 17.29 -26.78
N MET A 245 -8.09 17.94 -26.13
CA MET A 245 -7.28 17.31 -25.08
C MET A 245 -8.15 16.74 -23.95
N MET A 246 -9.11 17.51 -23.43
CA MET A 246 -10.00 17.03 -22.37
C MET A 246 -10.86 15.86 -22.83
N ARG A 247 -11.38 15.90 -24.05
CA ARG A 247 -12.15 14.81 -24.65
C ARG A 247 -11.32 13.53 -24.72
N GLU A 248 -10.10 13.61 -25.25
CA GLU A 248 -9.20 12.46 -25.38
C GLU A 248 -8.77 11.92 -24.01
N VAL A 249 -8.50 12.80 -23.03
CA VAL A 249 -8.18 12.35 -21.66
C VAL A 249 -9.37 11.61 -21.03
N THR A 250 -10.59 12.12 -21.17
CA THR A 250 -11.79 11.41 -20.68
C THR A 250 -11.98 10.06 -21.38
N ALA A 251 -11.80 9.99 -22.70
CA ALA A 251 -11.89 8.74 -23.45
C ALA A 251 -10.83 7.73 -22.99
N ALA A 252 -9.57 8.15 -22.88
CA ALA A 252 -8.48 7.31 -22.42
C ALA A 252 -8.72 6.75 -21.02
N ILE A 253 -9.25 7.55 -20.09
CA ILE A 253 -9.60 7.06 -18.74
C ILE A 253 -10.75 6.05 -18.77
N ARG A 254 -11.80 6.34 -19.55
CA ARG A 254 -12.97 5.45 -19.69
C ARG A 254 -12.56 4.11 -20.30
N ASP A 255 -11.77 4.16 -21.36
CA ASP A 255 -11.40 3.02 -22.20
C ASP A 255 -10.14 2.30 -21.65
N LYS A 256 -9.52 2.87 -20.61
CA LYS A 256 -8.30 2.36 -19.94
C LYS A 256 -7.11 2.27 -20.91
N GLU A 257 -6.97 3.28 -21.76
CA GLU A 257 -5.95 3.33 -22.82
C GLU A 257 -4.83 4.33 -22.52
N VAL A 258 -3.66 4.07 -23.13
CA VAL A 258 -2.51 4.95 -23.00
C VAL A 258 -2.62 6.12 -23.97
N LEU A 259 -2.69 7.35 -23.45
CA LEU A 259 -2.76 8.56 -24.26
C LEU A 259 -1.45 9.33 -24.21
N PHE A 260 -0.90 9.67 -25.37
CA PHE A 260 0.21 10.60 -25.51
C PHE A 260 -0.27 11.95 -26.03
N VAL A 261 -0.10 13.00 -25.22
CA VAL A 261 -0.54 14.36 -25.60
C VAL A 261 0.68 15.26 -25.80
N SER A 262 0.93 15.70 -27.03
CA SER A 262 1.92 16.74 -27.31
C SER A 262 1.23 18.11 -27.41
N ALA A 263 1.56 19.03 -26.52
CA ALA A 263 1.05 20.40 -26.59
C ALA A 263 2.10 21.44 -26.15
N PRO A 264 2.08 22.66 -26.72
CA PRO A 264 3.07 23.70 -26.43
C PRO A 264 2.98 24.19 -24.97
N THR A 265 4.04 24.79 -24.45
CA THR A 265 4.02 25.44 -23.12
C THR A 265 3.00 26.58 -23.11
N GLY A 266 2.41 26.87 -21.95
CA GLY A 266 1.37 27.91 -21.84
C GLY A 266 -0.01 27.54 -22.39
N SER A 267 -0.24 26.34 -22.94
CA SER A 267 -1.57 25.89 -23.40
C SER A 267 -2.53 25.47 -22.26
N GLY A 268 -2.09 25.50 -21.01
CA GLY A 268 -2.91 25.08 -19.86
C GLY A 268 -3.09 23.56 -19.78
N LYS A 269 -2.05 22.79 -20.08
CA LYS A 269 -2.09 21.32 -20.10
C LYS A 269 -2.45 20.73 -18.75
N THR A 270 -1.84 21.25 -17.67
CA THR A 270 -2.06 20.77 -16.30
C THR A 270 -3.54 20.81 -15.93
N ILE A 271 -4.23 21.93 -16.17
CA ILE A 271 -5.67 22.03 -15.89
C ILE A 271 -6.50 21.16 -16.84
N ALA A 272 -6.10 21.07 -18.12
CA ALA A 272 -6.79 20.29 -19.15
C ALA A 272 -6.64 18.78 -18.98
N VAL A 273 -5.72 18.28 -18.14
CA VAL A 273 -5.65 16.87 -17.75
C VAL A 273 -6.25 16.60 -16.37
N LEU A 274 -6.05 17.51 -15.40
CA LEU A 274 -6.59 17.37 -14.04
C LEU A 274 -8.12 17.46 -14.01
N TYR A 275 -8.70 18.42 -14.74
CA TYR A 275 -10.15 18.60 -14.80
C TYR A 275 -10.90 17.33 -15.26
N PRO A 276 -10.62 16.77 -16.46
CA PRO A 276 -11.30 15.55 -16.90
C PRO A 276 -10.97 14.33 -16.04
N ALA A 277 -9.77 14.25 -15.44
CA ALA A 277 -9.42 13.14 -14.55
C ALA A 277 -10.25 13.13 -13.25
N LEU A 278 -10.43 14.30 -12.63
CA LEU A 278 -11.27 14.46 -11.44
C LEU A 278 -12.75 14.30 -11.75
N LYS A 279 -13.19 14.67 -12.96
CA LYS A 279 -14.53 14.34 -13.47
C LYS A 279 -14.71 12.84 -13.62
N ALA A 280 -13.77 12.13 -14.22
CA ALA A 280 -13.81 10.68 -14.36
C ALA A 280 -13.86 9.97 -12.99
N GLN A 281 -13.09 10.47 -12.02
CA GLN A 281 -13.14 10.00 -10.62
C GLN A 281 -14.52 10.16 -10.00
N ALA A 282 -15.21 11.27 -10.27
CA ALA A 282 -16.57 11.53 -9.80
C ALA A 282 -17.60 10.53 -10.35
N HIS A 283 -17.34 9.96 -11.53
CA HIS A 283 -18.12 8.91 -12.16
C HIS A 283 -17.60 7.50 -11.84
N ASN A 284 -16.76 7.36 -10.83
CA ASN A 284 -16.16 6.10 -10.39
C ASN A 284 -15.39 5.37 -11.51
N LEU A 285 -14.74 6.08 -12.43
CA LEU A 285 -13.88 5.47 -13.45
C LEU A 285 -12.46 5.17 -12.92
N ASN A 286 -12.04 5.88 -11.87
CA ASN A 286 -10.83 5.62 -11.10
C ASN A 286 -11.09 5.91 -9.61
N ASP A 287 -10.25 5.31 -8.76
CA ASP A 287 -10.29 5.46 -7.29
C ASP A 287 -9.27 6.52 -6.84
N SER A 288 -8.10 6.57 -7.48
CA SER A 288 -7.02 7.54 -7.22
C SER A 288 -6.40 8.09 -8.51
N ILE A 289 -5.78 9.27 -8.41
CA ILE A 289 -5.03 9.92 -9.49
C ILE A 289 -3.60 10.16 -9.02
N TYR A 290 -2.59 9.75 -9.78
CA TYR A 290 -1.19 10.08 -9.51
C TYR A 290 -0.68 11.06 -10.56
N TYR A 291 -0.39 12.28 -10.14
CA TYR A 291 0.23 13.31 -10.98
C TYR A 291 1.75 13.26 -10.80
N LEU A 292 2.46 12.78 -11.81
CA LEU A 292 3.90 12.57 -11.72
C LEU A 292 4.66 13.75 -12.31
N THR A 293 5.61 14.28 -11.56
CA THR A 293 6.41 15.43 -11.97
C THR A 293 7.85 15.37 -11.47
N PRO A 294 8.85 15.62 -12.35
CA PRO A 294 10.27 15.45 -12.05
C PRO A 294 10.89 16.63 -11.30
N SER A 295 10.23 17.80 -11.28
CA SER A 295 10.81 19.03 -10.76
C SER A 295 9.91 19.71 -9.73
N ARG A 296 10.54 20.52 -8.85
CA ARG A 296 9.81 21.28 -7.82
C ARG A 296 8.89 22.34 -8.43
N SER A 297 9.34 23.04 -9.48
CA SER A 297 8.53 24.11 -10.11
C SER A 297 7.24 23.57 -10.72
N GLN A 298 7.27 22.40 -11.35
CA GLN A 298 6.08 21.76 -11.91
C GLN A 298 5.11 21.23 -10.85
N ARG A 299 5.59 20.88 -9.64
CA ARG A 299 4.71 20.54 -8.51
C ARG A 299 3.83 21.72 -8.13
N THR A 300 4.42 22.91 -8.03
CA THR A 300 3.67 24.15 -7.74
C THR A 300 2.60 24.42 -8.79
N VAL A 301 2.88 24.16 -10.08
CA VAL A 301 1.87 24.31 -11.14
C VAL A 301 0.67 23.37 -10.94
N ALA A 302 0.91 22.12 -10.51
CA ALA A 302 -0.17 21.18 -10.20
C ALA A 302 -0.95 21.60 -8.93
N GLU A 303 -0.26 22.02 -7.88
CA GLU A 303 -0.85 22.55 -6.64
C GLU A 303 -1.74 23.77 -6.92
N ASP A 304 -1.24 24.74 -7.71
CA ASP A 304 -1.99 25.93 -8.13
C ASP A 304 -3.24 25.58 -8.96
N ALA A 305 -3.11 24.60 -9.86
CA ALA A 305 -4.25 24.12 -10.65
C ALA A 305 -5.32 23.47 -9.76
N LEU A 306 -4.93 22.70 -8.75
CA LEU A 306 -5.87 22.13 -7.77
C LEU A 306 -6.53 23.21 -6.92
N ALA A 307 -5.77 24.21 -6.45
CA ALA A 307 -6.32 25.35 -5.74
C ALA A 307 -7.32 26.13 -6.60
N LEU A 308 -7.08 26.27 -7.90
CA LEU A 308 -8.03 26.85 -8.84
C LEU A 308 -9.30 26.00 -8.99
N LEU A 309 -9.18 24.67 -9.14
CA LEU A 309 -10.33 23.78 -9.24
C LEU A 309 -11.18 23.81 -7.97
N ARG A 310 -10.55 23.80 -6.80
CA ARG A 310 -11.24 23.91 -5.50
C ARG A 310 -12.06 25.20 -5.40
N ARG A 311 -11.49 26.34 -5.79
CA ARG A 311 -12.21 27.63 -5.87
C ARG A 311 -13.40 27.61 -6.83
N ASN A 312 -13.40 26.70 -7.81
CA ASN A 312 -14.46 26.52 -8.81
C ASN A 312 -15.38 25.33 -8.50
N GLY A 313 -15.49 24.93 -7.23
CA GLY A 313 -16.50 23.99 -6.75
C GLY A 313 -16.08 22.53 -6.78
N PHE A 314 -14.84 22.21 -7.15
CA PHE A 314 -14.31 20.87 -6.91
C PHE A 314 -14.03 20.65 -5.42
N LEU A 315 -14.32 19.45 -4.96
CA LEU A 315 -13.78 18.91 -3.71
C LEU A 315 -12.69 17.93 -4.11
N VAL A 316 -11.46 18.17 -3.66
CA VAL A 316 -10.33 17.27 -3.91
C VAL A 316 -9.43 17.24 -2.70
N ARG A 317 -9.22 16.05 -2.15
CA ARG A 317 -8.18 15.80 -1.16
C ARG A 317 -6.90 15.40 -1.89
N ALA A 318 -5.87 16.22 -1.80
CA ALA A 318 -4.60 15.99 -2.51
C ALA A 318 -3.43 16.00 -1.55
N ILE A 319 -2.40 15.20 -1.87
CA ILE A 319 -1.14 15.13 -1.12
C ILE A 319 0.04 15.28 -2.06
N THR A 320 1.06 16.02 -1.63
CA THR A 320 2.35 16.09 -2.34
C THR A 320 3.38 15.26 -1.59
N ILE A 321 4.06 14.35 -2.29
CA ILE A 321 5.11 13.50 -1.73
C ILE A 321 6.49 14.08 -2.06
N ARG A 322 7.33 14.23 -1.03
CA ARG A 322 8.75 14.59 -1.14
C ARG A 322 9.63 13.39 -0.78
N ALA A 323 10.87 13.44 -1.28
CA ALA A 323 11.87 12.41 -0.99
C ALA A 323 12.12 12.25 0.52
N LYS A 324 12.37 11.02 0.95
CA LYS A 324 12.65 10.65 2.35
C LYS A 324 13.71 11.53 2.99
N LYS A 325 14.81 11.82 2.27
CA LYS A 325 15.90 12.69 2.75
C LYS A 325 15.41 14.12 3.07
N SER A 326 14.44 14.64 2.32
CA SER A 326 13.87 15.98 2.53
C SER A 326 12.79 16.03 3.62
N MET A 327 12.22 14.88 3.97
CA MET A 327 11.17 14.75 5.00
C MET A 327 11.71 14.21 6.33
N CYS A 328 13.01 13.94 6.43
CA CYS A 328 13.60 13.35 7.63
C CYS A 328 13.70 14.40 8.74
N ALA A 329 12.98 14.18 9.85
CA ALA A 329 13.09 14.99 11.06
C ALA A 329 14.37 14.70 11.87
N GLN A 330 15.16 13.71 11.46
CA GLN A 330 16.45 13.41 12.07
C GLN A 330 17.52 13.03 11.04
N PRO A 331 18.00 14.00 10.23
CA PRO A 331 18.90 13.73 9.11
C PRO A 331 20.32 13.34 9.53
N GLN A 332 20.70 13.53 10.79
CA GLN A 332 22.05 13.28 11.29
C GLN A 332 22.28 11.83 11.73
N ILE A 333 21.20 11.05 11.90
CA ILE A 333 21.30 9.63 12.25
C ILE A 333 21.13 8.77 11.01
N PHE A 334 21.79 7.61 10.99
CA PHE A 334 21.48 6.58 10.01
C PHE A 334 20.01 6.16 10.16
N CYS A 335 19.30 6.02 9.03
CA CYS A 335 17.88 5.72 9.04
C CYS A 335 17.63 4.24 9.38
N ASP A 336 17.53 3.96 10.68
CA ASP A 336 17.16 2.66 11.22
C ASP A 336 15.79 2.77 11.92
N LYS A 337 14.79 2.06 11.40
CA LYS A 337 13.41 2.09 11.92
C LYS A 337 13.31 1.54 13.34
N ASN A 338 14.28 0.72 13.79
CA ASN A 338 14.32 0.17 15.14
C ASN A 338 14.87 1.15 16.18
N LYS A 339 15.64 2.15 15.75
CA LYS A 339 16.34 3.09 16.64
C LYS A 339 15.83 4.53 16.49
N CYS A 340 15.20 4.85 15.37
CA CYS A 340 14.73 6.21 15.11
C CYS A 340 13.57 6.56 16.05
N PRO A 341 13.66 7.67 16.82
CA PRO A 341 12.61 8.06 17.77
C PRO A 341 11.27 8.43 17.10
N TYR A 342 11.31 8.70 15.79
CA TYR A 342 10.14 8.96 14.96
C TYR A 342 9.53 7.68 14.36
N ALA A 343 10.17 6.53 14.55
CA ALA A 343 9.76 5.26 13.98
C ALA A 343 9.44 4.20 15.04
N THR A 344 10.14 4.22 16.19
CA THR A 344 9.79 3.43 17.37
C THR A 344 8.42 3.86 17.88
N THR A 345 7.50 2.95 18.18
CA THR A 345 6.11 3.26 18.63
C THR A 345 5.30 4.16 17.70
N TYR A 346 5.57 4.10 16.39
CA TYR A 346 4.88 4.90 15.39
C TYR A 346 3.36 4.67 15.38
N TYR A 347 2.90 3.42 15.35
CA TYR A 347 1.47 3.13 15.23
C TYR A 347 0.67 3.50 16.48
N GLU A 348 1.30 3.49 17.65
CA GLU A 348 0.71 3.95 18.92
C GLU A 348 0.36 5.45 18.91
N ARG A 349 1.03 6.24 18.07
CA ARG A 349 0.87 7.70 17.99
C ARG A 349 0.17 8.16 16.70
N LEU A 350 -0.10 7.22 15.78
CA LEU A 350 -0.60 7.53 14.44
C LEU A 350 -2.03 8.07 14.47
N GLU A 351 -2.90 7.48 15.30
CA GLU A 351 -4.33 7.79 15.31
C GLU A 351 -4.62 9.28 15.62
N GLU A 352 -3.94 9.84 16.61
CA GLU A 352 -4.09 11.26 16.96
C GLU A 352 -3.68 12.18 15.81
N ALA A 353 -2.61 11.84 15.10
CA ALA A 353 -2.18 12.60 13.92
C ALA A 353 -3.21 12.50 12.80
N LEU A 354 -3.69 11.30 12.48
CA LEU A 354 -4.71 11.08 11.44
C LEU A 354 -5.99 11.87 11.71
N ALA A 355 -6.41 11.95 12.98
CA ALA A 355 -7.57 12.74 13.37
C ALA A 355 -7.41 14.24 13.06
N GLU A 356 -6.24 14.83 13.34
CA GLU A 356 -5.95 16.23 13.02
C GLU A 356 -5.82 16.50 11.51
N PHE A 357 -5.39 15.50 10.72
CA PHE A 357 -5.34 15.61 9.26
C PHE A 357 -6.69 15.41 8.57
N SER A 358 -7.59 14.63 9.17
CA SER A 358 -8.86 14.24 8.58
C SER A 358 -9.64 15.38 7.90
N PRO A 359 -9.77 16.60 8.49
CA PRO A 359 -10.50 17.70 7.85
C PRO A 359 -9.74 18.42 6.72
N LYS A 360 -8.44 18.18 6.53
CA LYS A 360 -7.62 18.93 5.55
C LYS A 360 -7.84 18.38 4.14
N GLN A 361 -8.04 19.29 3.18
CA GLN A 361 -8.14 18.96 1.75
C GLN A 361 -6.80 19.01 1.02
N ASP A 362 -5.87 19.84 1.50
CA ASP A 362 -4.54 19.95 0.92
C ASP A 362 -3.52 19.50 1.95
N LEU A 363 -2.76 18.46 1.60
CA LEU A 363 -1.79 17.83 2.46
C LEU A 363 -0.42 18.17 1.92
N LEU A 364 0.05 19.36 2.29
CA LEU A 364 1.34 19.88 1.87
C LEU A 364 2.48 19.25 2.68
N PRO A 365 3.67 19.06 2.09
CA PRO A 365 4.75 18.37 2.77
C PRO A 365 5.22 19.09 4.04
N ASP A 366 5.18 20.42 4.04
CA ASP A 366 5.61 21.23 5.20
C ASP A 366 4.63 21.09 6.37
N ASP A 367 3.31 21.03 6.09
CA ASP A 367 2.29 20.73 7.11
C ASP A 367 2.47 19.32 7.68
N ILE A 368 2.78 18.35 6.80
CA ILE A 368 3.04 16.97 7.21
C ILE A 368 4.30 16.88 8.07
N PHE A 369 5.34 17.63 7.73
CA PHE A 369 6.56 17.72 8.50
C PHE A 369 6.30 18.26 9.91
N THR A 370 5.59 19.38 10.03
CA THR A 370 5.24 19.97 11.33
C THR A 370 4.40 19.02 12.20
N LEU A 371 3.42 18.33 11.61
CA LEU A 371 2.58 17.38 12.36
C LEU A 371 3.35 16.11 12.74
N GLY A 372 4.21 15.60 11.86
CA GLY A 372 5.11 14.51 12.19
C GLY A 372 6.03 14.88 13.37
N GLN A 373 6.54 16.11 13.42
CA GLN A 373 7.28 16.60 14.58
C GLN A 373 6.43 16.67 15.86
N LYS A 374 5.22 17.22 15.77
CA LYS A 374 4.27 17.35 16.90
C LYS A 374 3.97 16.01 17.56
N TYR A 375 3.60 15.01 16.76
CA TYR A 375 3.24 13.67 17.23
C TYR A 375 4.43 12.72 17.35
N ARG A 376 5.64 13.20 17.05
CA ARG A 376 6.87 12.40 16.96
C ARG A 376 6.74 11.19 16.00
N LEU A 377 6.07 11.38 14.87
CA LEU A 377 5.94 10.42 13.78
C LEU A 377 6.92 10.76 12.64
N CYS A 378 7.47 9.75 11.98
CA CYS A 378 8.34 9.94 10.81
C CYS A 378 7.54 10.67 9.71
N PRO A 379 7.89 11.92 9.33
CA PRO A 379 7.05 12.68 8.41
C PRO A 379 6.94 12.07 7.01
N TYR A 380 8.00 11.37 6.58
CA TYR A 380 7.98 10.63 5.32
C TYR A 380 6.94 9.51 5.33
N GLU A 381 6.97 8.65 6.35
CA GLU A 381 6.07 7.49 6.45
C GLU A 381 4.63 7.95 6.74
N LEU A 382 4.48 9.03 7.50
CA LEU A 382 3.18 9.69 7.70
C LEU A 382 2.58 10.20 6.39
N SER A 383 3.41 10.71 5.47
CA SER A 383 2.94 11.08 4.12
C SER A 383 2.42 9.86 3.36
N ILE A 384 3.06 8.68 3.53
CA ILE A 384 2.64 7.44 2.88
C ILE A 384 1.32 6.93 3.46
N ASP A 385 1.11 6.99 4.78
CA ASP A 385 -0.16 6.60 5.40
C ASP A 385 -1.30 7.55 5.02
N LEU A 386 -1.05 8.86 5.00
CA LEU A 386 -2.05 9.86 4.62
C LEU A 386 -2.48 9.76 3.16
N MET A 387 -1.62 9.22 2.30
CA MET A 387 -1.89 9.02 0.88
C MET A 387 -3.15 8.17 0.64
N ASP A 388 -3.44 7.18 1.49
CA ASP A 388 -4.64 6.32 1.40
C ASP A 388 -5.97 7.08 1.48
N SER A 389 -5.93 8.23 2.14
CA SER A 389 -7.08 9.10 2.33
C SER A 389 -7.25 10.15 1.23
N CYS A 390 -6.32 10.20 0.26
CA CYS A 390 -6.29 11.22 -0.78
C CYS A 390 -6.90 10.74 -2.10
N ASP A 391 -7.50 11.69 -2.82
CA ASP A 391 -8.06 11.49 -4.16
C ASP A 391 -6.97 11.61 -5.23
N LEU A 392 -5.96 12.44 -4.96
CA LEU A 392 -4.87 12.74 -5.88
C LEU A 392 -3.53 12.82 -5.14
N VAL A 393 -2.50 12.24 -5.75
CA VAL A 393 -1.13 12.18 -5.23
C VAL A 393 -0.19 12.87 -6.23
N ILE A 394 0.51 13.91 -5.80
CA ILE A 394 1.57 14.55 -6.58
C ILE A 394 2.91 13.95 -6.13
N CYS A 395 3.63 13.29 -7.02
CA CYS A 395 4.90 12.65 -6.67
C CYS A 395 5.91 12.62 -7.82
N ASP A 396 7.12 12.15 -7.54
CA ASP A 396 8.14 11.90 -8.56
C ASP A 396 7.90 10.56 -9.27
N TYR A 397 8.41 10.41 -10.49
CA TYR A 397 8.35 9.17 -11.27
C TYR A 397 8.88 7.95 -10.51
N ASN A 398 9.91 8.14 -9.67
CA ASN A 398 10.59 7.03 -9.01
C ASN A 398 9.61 6.18 -8.17
N TYR A 399 8.61 6.77 -7.53
CA TYR A 399 7.65 6.03 -6.71
C TYR A 399 6.73 5.08 -7.50
N ILE A 400 6.68 5.25 -8.82
CA ILE A 400 5.88 4.43 -9.73
C ILE A 400 6.76 3.48 -10.56
N PHE A 401 7.96 3.93 -10.96
CA PHE A 401 8.79 3.22 -11.94
C PHE A 401 10.10 2.63 -11.38
N ASP A 402 10.60 3.09 -10.23
CA ASP A 402 11.84 2.56 -9.65
C ASP A 402 11.58 1.26 -8.87
N PRO A 403 12.14 0.12 -9.27
CA PRO A 403 11.89 -1.18 -8.64
C PRO A 403 12.19 -1.24 -7.13
N GLN A 404 13.11 -0.40 -6.64
CA GLN A 404 13.56 -0.41 -5.26
C GLN A 404 12.60 0.34 -4.33
N ILE A 405 11.95 1.40 -4.81
CA ILE A 405 11.08 2.27 -3.98
C ILE A 405 9.63 2.35 -4.46
N ARG A 406 9.28 1.61 -5.52
CA ARG A 406 7.93 1.56 -6.07
C ARG A 406 6.92 1.12 -5.03
N TRP A 407 5.76 1.78 -5.01
CA TRP A 407 4.63 1.42 -4.14
C TRP A 407 3.86 0.17 -4.61
N LYS A 408 4.53 -0.99 -4.59
CA LYS A 408 3.99 -2.27 -5.07
C LYS A 408 2.65 -2.62 -4.44
N ASP A 409 2.55 -2.56 -3.11
CA ASP A 409 1.33 -2.93 -2.36
C ASP A 409 0.08 -2.12 -2.77
N ARG A 410 0.28 -0.95 -3.40
CA ARG A 410 -0.78 -0.03 -3.80
C ARG A 410 -1.09 -0.09 -5.29
N LEU A 411 -0.04 -0.22 -6.10
CA LEU A 411 -0.13 -0.18 -7.57
C LEU A 411 -0.39 -1.56 -8.17
N ASP A 412 -0.09 -2.64 -7.44
CA ASP A 412 -0.28 -4.01 -7.92
C ASP A 412 -1.59 -4.64 -7.40
N ASP A 413 -2.36 -3.90 -6.60
CA ASP A 413 -3.71 -4.33 -6.21
C ASP A 413 -4.67 -4.23 -7.40
N SER A 414 -5.04 -5.38 -7.96
CA SER A 414 -6.02 -5.49 -9.06
C SER A 414 -7.38 -4.85 -8.79
N LYS A 415 -7.74 -4.63 -7.52
CA LYS A 415 -9.00 -3.98 -7.13
C LYS A 415 -8.89 -2.46 -7.13
N HIS A 416 -7.68 -1.91 -7.06
CA HIS A 416 -7.44 -0.48 -7.01
C HIS A 416 -7.28 0.09 -8.43
N ARG A 417 -8.23 0.93 -8.84
CA ARG A 417 -8.19 1.58 -10.17
C ARG A 417 -7.55 2.94 -10.03
N TYR A 418 -6.45 3.19 -10.73
CA TYR A 418 -5.77 4.48 -10.67
C TYR A 418 -5.51 5.05 -12.06
N THR A 419 -5.34 6.37 -12.12
CA THR A 419 -4.93 7.09 -13.34
C THR A 419 -3.57 7.72 -13.12
N LEU A 420 -2.59 7.39 -13.97
CA LEU A 420 -1.29 8.07 -13.98
C LEU A 420 -1.36 9.26 -14.94
N LEU A 421 -0.99 10.44 -14.47
CA LEU A 421 -0.81 11.64 -15.28
C LEU A 421 0.67 11.99 -15.25
N VAL A 422 1.42 11.59 -16.28
CA VAL A 422 2.87 11.83 -16.35
C VAL A 422 3.11 13.17 -17.02
N ASP A 423 3.49 14.19 -16.24
CA ASP A 423 3.94 15.46 -16.79
C ASP A 423 5.38 15.32 -17.32
N GLU A 424 5.79 16.09 -18.32
CA GLU A 424 7.12 16.03 -18.95
C GLU A 424 7.70 14.62 -19.18
N ALA A 425 6.90 13.73 -19.76
CA ALA A 425 7.29 12.33 -20.01
C ALA A 425 8.50 12.17 -20.95
N HIS A 426 8.97 13.24 -21.60
CA HIS A 426 10.16 13.21 -22.44
C HIS A 426 11.42 12.78 -21.67
N ASN A 427 11.49 13.07 -20.36
CA ASN A 427 12.59 12.63 -19.49
C ASN A 427 12.40 11.23 -18.91
N LEU A 428 11.22 10.62 -19.10
CA LEU A 428 10.86 9.38 -18.43
C LEU A 428 11.71 8.21 -18.92
N ALA A 429 11.98 8.10 -20.23
CA ALA A 429 12.71 6.96 -20.79
C ALA A 429 14.15 6.88 -20.26
N GLU A 430 14.87 7.99 -20.30
CA GLU A 430 16.25 8.08 -19.77
C GLU A 430 16.27 7.84 -18.26
N ARG A 431 15.38 8.49 -17.50
CA ARG A 431 15.28 8.27 -16.06
C ARG A 431 14.95 6.82 -15.72
N SER A 432 14.01 6.20 -16.44
CA SER A 432 13.65 4.81 -16.21
C SER A 432 14.87 3.91 -16.43
N ARG A 433 15.67 4.12 -17.48
CA ARG A 433 16.93 3.35 -17.66
C ARG A 433 17.88 3.52 -16.48
N SER A 434 18.03 4.76 -15.99
CA SER A 434 18.91 5.02 -14.84
C SER A 434 18.43 4.33 -13.55
N MET A 435 17.12 4.19 -13.32
CA MET A 435 16.55 3.50 -12.15
C MET A 435 16.85 2.00 -12.13
N PHE A 436 17.06 1.38 -13.31
CA PHE A 436 17.40 -0.03 -13.45
C PHE A 436 18.91 -0.26 -13.64
N SER A 437 19.71 0.79 -13.58
CA SER A 437 21.16 0.72 -13.77
C SER A 437 21.89 1.04 -12.47
N SER A 438 23.04 0.44 -12.25
CA SER A 438 23.96 0.83 -11.17
C SER A 438 25.34 1.01 -11.77
N VAL A 439 26.04 2.05 -11.32
CA VAL A 439 27.41 2.34 -11.74
C VAL A 439 28.31 2.14 -10.53
N LEU A 440 29.36 1.36 -10.71
CA LEU A 440 30.41 1.15 -9.72
C LEU A 440 31.72 1.68 -10.29
N GLU A 441 32.28 2.68 -9.63
CA GLU A 441 33.54 3.31 -10.02
C GLU A 441 34.65 2.90 -9.03
N SER A 442 35.87 2.72 -9.51
CA SER A 442 37.03 2.37 -8.67
C SER A 442 37.19 3.33 -7.47
N LYS A 443 36.98 4.63 -7.70
CA LYS A 443 37.00 5.65 -6.64
C LYS A 443 36.00 5.37 -5.50
N GLN A 444 34.80 4.87 -5.81
CA GLN A 444 33.79 4.56 -4.79
C GLN A 444 34.22 3.38 -3.92
N ILE A 445 34.92 2.40 -4.49
CA ILE A 445 35.47 1.25 -3.74
C ILE A 445 36.55 1.74 -2.77
N THR A 446 37.46 2.60 -3.23
CA THR A 446 38.51 3.19 -2.38
C THR A 446 37.92 4.03 -1.23
N GLU A 447 36.92 4.86 -1.53
CA GLU A 447 36.21 5.65 -0.52
C GLU A 447 35.53 4.75 0.52
N LEU A 448 34.86 3.68 0.08
CA LEU A 448 34.20 2.73 0.97
C LEU A 448 35.21 2.00 1.87
N LYS A 449 36.38 1.58 1.37
CA LYS A 449 37.46 0.97 2.17
C LYS A 449 37.94 1.91 3.26
N THR A 450 38.10 3.18 2.91
CA THR A 450 38.52 4.23 3.85
C THR A 450 37.49 4.42 4.95
N ILE A 451 36.20 4.48 4.61
CA ILE A 451 35.11 4.61 5.58
C ILE A 451 35.04 3.39 6.51
N LEU A 452 35.10 2.18 5.95
CA LEU A 452 35.02 0.94 6.72
C LEU A 452 36.20 0.78 7.68
N SER A 453 37.43 0.99 7.19
CA SER A 453 38.64 0.89 8.02
C SER A 453 38.64 1.92 9.18
N GLN A 454 38.06 3.11 8.98
CA GLN A 454 37.87 4.11 10.03
C GLN A 454 36.79 3.74 11.04
N ALA A 455 35.73 3.05 10.61
CA ALA A 455 34.57 2.75 11.46
C ALA A 455 34.78 1.54 12.39
N THR A 456 35.48 0.50 11.93
CA THR A 456 35.60 -0.79 12.64
C THR A 456 37.03 -1.15 13.03
N GLY A 457 38.03 -0.37 12.58
CA GLY A 457 39.41 -0.82 12.51
C GLY A 457 39.62 -1.75 11.30
N ALA A 458 40.86 -1.82 10.80
CA ALA A 458 41.18 -2.53 9.56
C ALA A 458 40.99 -4.07 9.62
N ASP A 459 40.90 -4.64 10.82
CA ASP A 459 40.92 -6.11 11.05
C ASP A 459 39.63 -6.66 11.68
N ASP A 460 38.48 -6.00 11.51
CA ASP A 460 37.20 -6.55 12.02
C ASP A 460 36.86 -7.88 11.33
N PRO A 461 36.81 -9.01 12.07
CA PRO A 461 36.51 -10.32 11.49
C PRO A 461 35.15 -10.38 10.79
N ALA A 462 34.18 -9.56 11.23
CA ALA A 462 32.85 -9.50 10.66
C ALA A 462 32.83 -8.85 9.25
N LEU A 463 33.85 -8.07 8.90
CA LEU A 463 33.95 -7.37 7.62
C LEU A 463 35.00 -7.95 6.69
N LYS A 464 35.74 -8.99 7.10
CA LYS A 464 36.78 -9.63 6.29
C LYS A 464 36.27 -10.09 4.92
N SER A 465 35.06 -10.64 4.85
CA SER A 465 34.43 -11.03 3.59
C SER A 465 34.12 -9.83 2.68
N VAL A 466 33.73 -8.70 3.27
CA VAL A 466 33.47 -7.45 2.54
C VAL A 466 34.76 -6.89 1.97
N PHE A 467 35.82 -6.80 2.78
CA PHE A 467 37.14 -6.33 2.31
C PHE A 467 37.70 -7.21 1.18
N SER A 468 37.59 -8.55 1.31
CA SER A 468 37.99 -9.50 0.26
C SER A 468 37.23 -9.25 -1.05
N ALA A 469 35.91 -9.09 -0.99
CA ALA A 469 35.11 -8.81 -2.18
C ALA A 469 35.48 -7.47 -2.85
N MET A 470 35.86 -6.46 -2.05
CA MET A 470 36.33 -5.17 -2.56
C MET A 470 37.70 -5.26 -3.24
N GLU A 471 38.61 -6.09 -2.72
CA GLU A 471 39.91 -6.39 -3.37
C GLU A 471 39.72 -7.13 -4.68
N GLU A 472 38.79 -8.09 -4.75
CA GLU A 472 38.45 -8.79 -5.98
C GLU A 472 37.88 -7.82 -7.05
N LEU A 473 37.03 -6.88 -6.63
CA LEU A 473 36.49 -5.85 -7.53
C LEU A 473 37.56 -4.89 -8.06
N GLU A 474 38.49 -4.46 -7.21
CA GLU A 474 39.64 -3.63 -7.64
C GLU A 474 40.54 -4.39 -8.62
N ALA A 475 40.87 -5.65 -8.32
CA ALA A 475 41.66 -6.49 -9.22
C ALA A 475 40.96 -6.70 -10.58
N PHE A 476 39.63 -6.82 -10.57
CA PHE A 476 38.83 -6.89 -11.79
C PHE A 476 38.89 -5.58 -12.59
N PHE A 477 38.77 -4.43 -11.95
CA PHE A 477 38.91 -3.13 -12.62
C PHE A 477 40.31 -2.92 -13.20
N ASP A 478 41.36 -3.22 -12.43
CA ASP A 478 42.75 -3.11 -12.90
C ASP A 478 43.04 -4.04 -14.09
N PHE A 479 42.45 -5.25 -14.10
CA PHE A 479 42.56 -6.17 -15.22
C PHE A 479 41.85 -5.61 -16.46
N TYR A 480 40.63 -5.08 -16.29
CA TYR A 480 39.84 -4.57 -17.40
C TYR A 480 40.44 -3.31 -18.02
N ASP A 481 40.96 -2.39 -17.21
CA ASP A 481 41.65 -1.19 -17.69
C ASP A 481 42.87 -1.55 -18.55
N LYS A 482 43.68 -2.52 -18.11
CA LYS A 482 44.81 -3.04 -18.91
C LYS A 482 44.35 -3.66 -20.23
N ALA A 483 43.27 -4.45 -20.22
CA ALA A 483 42.74 -5.07 -21.43
C ALA A 483 42.15 -4.07 -22.42
N LEU A 484 41.60 -2.93 -21.95
CA LEU A 484 41.14 -1.84 -22.81
C LEU A 484 42.32 -1.06 -23.41
N ASP A 485 43.36 -0.78 -22.63
CA ASP A 485 44.55 -0.07 -23.09
C ASP A 485 45.33 -0.90 -24.13
N GLU A 486 45.40 -2.23 -23.97
CA GLU A 486 46.02 -3.14 -24.94
C GLU A 486 45.26 -3.25 -26.27
N ASN A 487 43.94 -3.01 -26.27
CA ASN A 487 43.13 -2.98 -27.50
C ASN A 487 43.02 -1.59 -28.14
N ALA A 488 43.51 -0.54 -27.46
CA ALA A 488 43.56 0.84 -27.95
C ALA A 488 44.91 1.21 -28.60
N ALA A 489 45.94 0.38 -28.41
CA ALA A 489 47.25 0.44 -29.06
C ALA A 489 47.27 -0.40 -30.35
#